data_AF-A0A957NXP0-F1
#
_entry.id   AF-A0A957NXP0-F1
#
_cell.length_a   1.000
_cell.length_b   1.000
_cell.length_c   1.000
_cell.angle_alpha   90.00
_cell.angle_beta   90.00
_cell.angle_gamma   90.00
#
_symmetry.space_group_name_H-M   'P 1'
#
loop_
_entity.id
_entity.type
_entity.pdbx_description
1 polymer ?
#
loop_
_entity_poly.entity_id
_entity_poly.type
_entity_poly.pdbx_seq_one_letter_code
_entity_poly.pdbx_strand_id
1 'polypeptide(L)' 'SIEVELRVEAENLLTGEISHTNSAYFVYVALDENRQPTAVPRLRLVSDAERLKFAQGEERQAHRLAKRKQNA' A
#
# COMPACT_ATOMS: atom_id res chain seq x y z
N SER A 1 0.11 -6.64 8.78
CA SER A 1 -0.61 -5.52 8.13
C SER A 1 -0.48 -5.66 6.62
N ILE A 2 -1.34 -5.00 5.87
CA ILE A 2 -1.34 -4.93 4.41
C ILE A 2 -1.02 -3.47 4.03
N GLU A 3 -0.09 -3.23 3.10
CA GLU A 3 0.06 -1.92 2.47
C GLU A 3 -0.70 -1.90 1.14
N VAL A 4 -1.42 -0.81 0.88
CA VAL A 4 -2.16 -0.58 -0.37
C VAL A 4 -1.66 0.73 -0.98
N GLU A 5 -1.19 0.66 -2.23
CA GLU A 5 -0.89 1.83 -3.07
C GLU A 5 -2.18 2.34 -3.70
N LEU A 6 -2.48 3.62 -3.52
CA LEU A 6 -3.54 4.32 -4.23
C LEU A 6 -2.91 5.27 -5.24
N ARG A 7 -3.29 5.09 -6.51
CA ARG A 7 -3.01 6.04 -7.59
C ARG A 7 -4.36 6.59 -8.05
N VAL A 8 -4.51 7.91 -7.96
CA VAL A 8 -5.73 8.60 -8.37
C VAL A 8 -5.42 9.45 -9.59
N GLU A 9 -6.34 9.42 -10.53
CA GLU A 9 -6.28 10.13 -11.80
C GLU A 9 -7.60 10.86 -12.01
N ALA A 10 -7.52 12.04 -12.59
CA ALA A 10 -8.67 12.82 -13.05
C ALA A 10 -8.73 12.78 -14.57
N GLU A 11 -9.91 12.53 -15.11
CA GLU A 11 -10.16 12.45 -16.55
C GLU A 11 -11.13 13.56 -16.98
N ASN A 12 -10.78 14.27 -18.06
CA ASN A 12 -11.73 15.12 -18.77
C ASN A 12 -12.55 14.26 -19.75
N LEU A 13 -13.83 14.06 -19.45
CA LEU A 13 -14.71 13.17 -20.21
C LEU A 13 -14.99 13.61 -21.65
N LEU A 14 -14.80 14.91 -21.98
CA LEU A 14 -15.03 15.40 -23.34
C LEU A 14 -13.79 15.23 -24.23
N THR A 15 -12.58 15.32 -23.67
CA THR A 15 -11.32 15.24 -24.42
C THR A 15 -10.59 13.92 -24.25
N GLY A 16 -10.92 13.14 -23.22
CA GLY A 16 -10.20 11.92 -22.83
C GLY A 16 -8.84 12.18 -22.17
N GLU A 17 -8.53 13.45 -21.82
CA GLU A 17 -7.26 13.78 -21.17
C GLU A 17 -7.25 13.29 -19.72
N ILE A 18 -6.24 12.48 -19.37
CA ILE A 18 -6.05 11.91 -18.02
C ILE A 18 -4.85 12.58 -17.36
N SER A 19 -5.04 13.06 -16.13
CA SER A 19 -4.01 13.69 -15.32
C SER A 19 -3.86 12.97 -13.97
N HIS A 20 -2.63 12.75 -13.53
CA HIS A 20 -2.37 12.21 -12.20
C HIS A 20 -2.64 13.27 -11.12
N THR A 21 -3.41 12.93 -10.09
CA THR A 21 -3.73 13.87 -9.01
C THR A 21 -2.98 13.56 -7.72
N ASN A 22 -3.01 12.30 -7.28
CA ASN A 22 -2.37 11.91 -6.02
C ASN A 22 -1.94 10.44 -6.02
N SER A 23 -0.82 10.20 -5.35
CA SER A 23 -0.36 8.87 -4.98
C SER A 23 -0.26 8.79 -3.46
N ALA A 24 -0.70 7.69 -2.87
CA ALA A 24 -0.67 7.49 -1.42
C ALA A 24 -0.50 6.02 -1.04
N TYR A 25 -0.04 5.78 0.19
CA TYR A 25 0.16 4.44 0.74
C TYR A 25 -0.58 4.30 2.06
N PHE A 26 -1.51 3.35 2.12
CA PHE A 26 -2.33 3.08 3.29
C PHE A 26 -1.95 1.75 3.92
N VAL A 27 -2.06 1.65 5.25
CA VAL A 27 -1.77 0.43 5.98
C VAL A 27 -3.03 -0.06 6.67
N TYR A 28 -3.44 -1.28 6.35
CA TYR A 28 -4.58 -1.96 6.94
C TYR A 28 -4.13 -3.13 7.82
N VAL A 29 -4.99 -3.51 8.77
CA VAL A 29 -4.83 -4.71 9.60
C VAL A 29 -6.11 -5.52 9.45
N ALA A 30 -5.99 -6.76 8.98
CA ALA A 30 -7.10 -7.69 8.97
C ALA A 30 -7.41 -8.11 10.40
N LEU A 31 -8.71 -8.15 10.74
CA LEU A 31 -9.21 -8.57 12.04
C LEU A 31 -10.09 -9.81 11.85
N ASP A 32 -10.04 -10.74 12.80
CA ASP A 32 -10.97 -11.86 12.90
C ASP A 32 -12.32 -11.45 13.54
N GLU A 33 -13.22 -12.41 13.72
CA GLU A 33 -14.54 -12.22 14.35
C GLU A 33 -14.46 -11.67 15.78
N ASN A 34 -13.35 -11.91 16.47
CA ASN A 34 -13.10 -11.43 17.83
C ASN A 34 -12.37 -10.07 17.84
N ARG A 35 -12.24 -9.42 16.67
CA ARG A 35 -11.51 -8.16 16.46
C ARG A 35 -10.01 -8.26 16.77
N GLN A 36 -9.42 -9.45 16.67
CA GLN A 36 -7.99 -9.66 16.85
C GLN A 36 -7.26 -9.67 15.49
N PRO A 37 -6.01 -9.16 15.41
CA PRO A 37 -5.23 -9.22 14.18
C PRO A 37 -5.07 -10.65 13.67
N THR A 38 -5.38 -10.88 12.40
CA THR A 38 -5.30 -12.20 11.77
C THR A 38 -4.34 -12.22 10.58
N ALA A 39 -3.84 -13.42 10.26
CA ALA A 39 -2.96 -13.61 9.12
C ALA A 39 -3.70 -13.38 7.81
N VAL A 40 -2.97 -12.85 6.82
CA VAL A 40 -3.48 -12.60 5.47
C VAL A 40 -2.60 -13.36 4.46
N PRO A 41 -3.15 -13.83 3.34
CA PRO A 41 -2.36 -14.45 2.29
C PRO A 41 -1.26 -13.51 1.79
N ARG A 42 -0.09 -14.09 1.45
CA ARG A 42 0.99 -13.32 0.83
C ARG A 42 0.66 -13.01 -0.63
N LEU A 43 1.14 -11.87 -1.12
CA LEU A 43 1.07 -11.53 -2.54
C LEU A 43 1.95 -12.48 -3.35
N ARG A 44 1.40 -13.00 -4.46
CA ARG A 44 2.16 -13.75 -5.45
C ARG A 44 2.74 -12.77 -6.46
N LEU A 45 4.05 -12.57 -6.42
CA LEU A 45 4.76 -11.63 -7.30
C LEU A 45 5.27 -12.39 -8.54
N VAL A 46 4.74 -12.06 -9.70
CA VAL A 46 5.01 -12.74 -10.97
C VAL A 46 6.05 -11.98 -11.77
N SER A 47 5.95 -10.65 -11.85
CA SER A 47 6.87 -9.81 -12.63
C SER A 47 8.00 -9.20 -11.80
N ASP A 48 9.09 -8.79 -12.46
CA ASP A 48 10.18 -8.07 -11.79
C ASP A 48 9.72 -6.69 -11.27
N ALA A 49 8.81 -6.04 -11.98
CA ALA A 49 8.20 -4.78 -11.54
C ALA A 49 7.42 -4.96 -10.23
N GLU A 50 6.67 -6.05 -10.08
CA GLU A 50 5.98 -6.39 -8.84
C GLU A 50 6.95 -6.69 -7.69
N ARG A 51 8.03 -7.45 -7.97
CA ARG A 51 9.10 -7.72 -6.99
C ARG A 51 9.75 -6.44 -6.50
N LEU A 52 10.05 -5.52 -7.42
CA LEU A 52 10.63 -4.21 -7.09
C LEU A 52 9.67 -3.36 -6.25
N LYS A 53 8.40 -3.24 -6.66
CA LYS A 53 7.39 -2.50 -5.89
C LYS A 53 7.19 -3.08 -4.49
N PHE A 54 7.22 -4.40 -4.35
CA PHE A 54 7.10 -5.07 -3.07
C PHE A 54 8.27 -4.73 -2.14
N ALA A 55 9.51 -4.80 -2.64
CA ALA A 55 10.71 -4.43 -1.88
C ALA A 55 10.65 -2.96 -1.39
N GLN A 56 10.21 -2.03 -2.25
CA GLN A 56 9.98 -0.63 -1.85
C GLN A 56 8.91 -0.50 -0.75
N GLY A 57 7.90 -1.36 -0.75
CA GLY A 57 6.90 -1.44 0.32
C GLY A 57 7.48 -1.92 1.65
N GLU A 58 8.38 -2.91 1.61
CA GLU A 58 9.09 -3.38 2.80
C GLU A 58 9.95 -2.27 3.43
N GLU A 59 10.64 -1.48 2.61
CA GLU A 59 11.40 -0.30 3.06
C GLU A 59 10.49 0.73 3.75
N ARG A 60 9.36 1.09 3.12
CA ARG A 60 8.36 2.00 3.73
C ARG A 60 7.83 1.47 5.05
N GLN A 61 7.56 0.16 5.14
CA GLN A 61 7.11 -0.47 6.37
C GLN A 61 8.17 -0.37 7.48
N ALA A 62 9.43 -0.69 7.17
CA ALA A 62 10.54 -0.60 8.11
C ALA A 62 10.66 0.83 8.68
N HIS A 63 10.61 1.84 7.81
CA HIS A 63 10.66 3.25 8.22
C HIS A 63 9.49 3.62 9.15
N ARG A 64 8.26 3.21 8.84
CA ARG A 64 7.08 3.44 9.70
C ARG A 64 7.21 2.79 11.07
N LEU A 65 7.70 1.55 11.13
CA LEU A 65 7.88 0.83 12.40
C LEU A 65 8.97 1.47 13.25
N ALA A 66 10.08 1.91 12.65
CA ALA A 66 11.14 2.64 13.34
C ALA A 66 10.60 3.94 13.96
N LYS A 67 9.82 4.72 13.19
CA LYS A 67 9.20 5.96 13.68
C LYS A 67 8.19 5.72 14.81
N ARG A 68 7.42 4.63 14.76
CA ARG A 68 6.50 4.25 15.85
C ARG A 68 7.24 3.94 17.15
N LYS A 69 8.40 3.29 17.09
CA LYS A 69 9.23 3.00 18.28
C LYS A 69 9.83 4.26 18.91
N GLN A 70 10.10 5.30 18.13
CA GLN A 70 10.63 6.57 18.64
C GLN A 70 9.56 7.43 19.32
N ASN A 71 8.29 7.26 18.93
CA ASN A 71 7.16 8.04 19.43
C ASN A 71 6.38 7.34 20.55
N ALA A 72 6.80 6.14 20.97
CA ALA A 72 6.20 5.35 22.04
C ALA A 72 7.06 5.47 23.32
#